data_AF-A0A945UF30-F1
#
_entry.id   AF-A0A945UF30-F1
#
_cell.length_a   1.000
_cell.length_b   1.000
_cell.length_c   1.000
_cell.angle_alpha   90.00
_cell.angle_beta   90.00
_cell.angle_gamma   90.00
#
_symmetry.space_group_name_H-M   'P 1'
#
loop_
_entity.id
_entity.type
_entity.pdbx_description
1 polymer ?
#
loop_
_entity_poly.entity_id
_entity_poly.type
_entity_poly.pdbx_seq_one_letter_code
_entity_poly.pdbx_strand_id
1 'polypeptide(L)'
;MTKYGKLNLLGMASVPLMAVVSSLLVFPGNMDAAMSLFGINLLPVLIGGLFSWLMLRKANNDTASVVAILPTIVPAAWIVGWYVWRLISPAIVAPGAEYIAAPQYHILAVIAVGLFAFVLGFFVRSK
;
A
#
# COMPACT_ATOMS: atom_id res chain seq x y z
N MET A 1 20.48 4.88 2.04
CA MET A 1 19.12 4.91 1.47
C MET A 1 18.66 6.35 1.25
N THR A 2 18.07 6.66 0.10
CA THR A 2 17.52 8.00 -0.21
C THR A 2 16.25 8.29 0.60
N LYS A 3 15.84 9.57 0.70
CA LYS A 3 14.58 9.96 1.36
C LYS A 3 13.37 9.23 0.76
N TYR A 4 13.32 9.12 -0.56
CA TYR A 4 12.24 8.44 -1.29
C TYR A 4 12.27 6.91 -1.11
N GLY A 5 13.46 6.32 -1.00
CA GLY A 5 13.59 4.90 -0.66
C GLY A 5 13.06 4.59 0.75
N LYS A 6 13.29 5.49 1.72
CA LYS A 6 12.70 5.38 3.07
C LYS A 6 11.18 5.49 3.02
N LEU A 7 10.64 6.44 2.27
CA LEU A 7 9.19 6.58 2.09
C LEU A 7 8.57 5.35 1.44
N ASN A 8 9.21 4.78 0.42
CA ASN A 8 8.78 3.53 -0.20
C ASN A 8 8.64 2.40 0.84
N LEU A 9 9.68 2.17 1.65
CA LEU A 9 9.62 1.16 2.71
C LEU A 9 8.54 1.46 3.77
N LEU A 10 8.36 2.73 4.11
CA LEU A 10 7.32 3.14 5.05
C LEU A 10 5.92 2.83 4.52
N GLY A 11 5.65 3.11 3.24
CA GLY A 11 4.39 2.73 2.59
C GLY A 11 4.21 1.21 2.51
N MET A 12 5.29 0.46 2.29
CA MET A 12 5.22 -1.01 2.27
C MET A 12 4.91 -1.59 3.65
N ALA A 13 5.48 -1.02 4.71
CA ALA A 13 5.27 -1.50 6.07
C ALA A 13 3.92 -1.06 6.66
N SER A 14 3.43 0.13 6.31
CA SER A 14 2.25 0.71 6.94
C SER A 14 1.00 -0.15 6.76
N VAL A 15 0.79 -0.72 5.58
CA VAL A 15 -0.41 -1.51 5.27
C VAL A 15 -0.51 -2.82 6.07
N PRO A 16 0.47 -3.75 6.01
CA PRO A 16 0.38 -4.99 6.77
C PRO A 16 0.37 -4.73 8.29
N LEU A 17 1.08 -3.70 8.77
CA LEU A 17 1.03 -3.32 10.19
C LEU A 17 -0.35 -2.78 10.58
N MET A 18 -0.95 -1.91 9.77
CA MET A 18 -2.29 -1.40 10.03
C MET A 18 -3.34 -2.50 9.96
N ALA A 19 -3.19 -3.47 9.05
CA ALA A 19 -4.08 -4.63 8.97
C ALA A 19 -4.05 -5.45 10.27
N VAL A 20 -2.85 -5.69 10.83
CA VAL A 20 -2.68 -6.37 12.12
C VAL A 20 -3.33 -5.58 13.25
N VAL A 21 -2.99 -4.30 13.39
CA VAL A 21 -3.54 -3.44 14.46
C VAL A 21 -5.06 -3.39 14.38
N SER A 22 -5.59 -3.16 13.19
CA SER A 22 -7.03 -3.07 12.94
C SER A 22 -7.73 -4.40 13.26
N SER A 23 -7.16 -5.53 12.80
CA SER A 23 -7.68 -6.86 13.10
C SER A 23 -7.69 -7.20 14.58
N LEU A 24 -6.64 -6.87 15.33
CA LEU A 24 -6.56 -7.19 16.77
C LEU A 24 -7.57 -6.39 17.59
N LEU A 25 -7.95 -5.20 17.12
CA LEU A 25 -8.97 -4.37 17.77
C LEU A 25 -10.39 -4.85 17.43
N VAL A 26 -10.65 -5.30 16.20
CA VAL A 26 -11.99 -5.77 15.77
C VAL A 26 -12.24 -7.23 16.12
N PHE A 27 -11.20 -8.07 16.15
CA PHE A 27 -11.27 -9.49 16.50
C PHE A 27 -10.31 -9.81 17.66
N PRO A 28 -10.59 -9.32 18.89
CA PRO A 28 -9.69 -9.51 20.03
C PRO A 28 -9.36 -10.98 20.28
N GLY A 29 -8.08 -11.29 20.46
CA GLY A 29 -7.58 -12.64 20.75
C GLY A 29 -7.43 -13.55 19.52
N ASN A 30 -7.86 -13.13 18.33
CA ASN A 30 -7.69 -13.92 17.11
C ASN A 30 -6.37 -13.60 16.41
N MET A 31 -5.27 -14.16 16.93
CA MET A 31 -3.93 -13.95 16.37
C MET A 31 -3.79 -14.56 14.96
N ASP A 32 -4.49 -15.66 14.68
CA ASP A 32 -4.46 -16.31 13.36
C ASP A 32 -5.01 -15.38 12.27
N ALA A 33 -6.08 -14.64 12.55
CA ALA A 33 -6.62 -13.63 11.65
C ALA A 33 -5.62 -12.50 11.41
N ALA A 34 -4.98 -11.99 12.46
CA ALA A 34 -3.99 -10.93 12.35
C ALA A 34 -2.78 -11.36 11.49
N MET A 35 -2.26 -12.57 11.73
CA MET A 35 -1.14 -13.14 10.96
C MET A 35 -1.52 -13.42 9.50
N SER A 36 -2.73 -13.91 9.26
CA SER A 36 -3.24 -14.14 7.90
C SER A 36 -3.36 -12.82 7.14
N LEU A 37 -3.90 -11.78 7.77
CA LEU A 37 -4.01 -10.46 7.16
C LEU A 37 -2.65 -9.82 6.92
N PHE A 38 -1.70 -9.95 7.84
CA PHE A 38 -0.32 -9.54 7.60
C PHE A 38 0.23 -10.19 6.32
N GLY A 39 0.14 -11.52 6.24
CA GLY A 39 0.64 -12.31 5.11
C GLY A 39 0.01 -11.93 3.78
N ILE A 40 -1.32 -11.83 3.71
CA ILE A 40 -2.03 -11.50 2.47
C ILE A 40 -1.72 -10.05 2.02
N ASN A 41 -1.54 -9.12 2.96
CA ASN A 41 -1.18 -7.73 2.64
C ASN A 41 0.29 -7.55 2.21
N LEU A 42 1.18 -8.52 2.46
CA LEU A 42 2.57 -8.46 1.98
C LEU A 42 2.64 -8.47 0.45
N LEU A 43 1.82 -9.27 -0.22
CA LEU A 43 1.92 -9.43 -1.67
C LEU A 43 1.64 -8.09 -2.42
N PRO A 44 0.54 -7.37 -2.17
CA PRO A 44 0.29 -6.09 -2.82
C PRO A 44 1.38 -5.05 -2.54
N VAL A 45 1.86 -4.94 -1.29
CA VAL A 45 2.90 -3.95 -0.95
C VAL A 45 4.25 -4.28 -1.59
N LEU A 46 4.59 -5.56 -1.75
CA LEU A 46 5.81 -5.96 -2.43
C LEU A 46 5.74 -5.59 -3.92
N ILE A 47 4.58 -5.75 -4.57
CA ILE A 47 4.39 -5.35 -5.97
C ILE A 47 4.53 -3.84 -6.12
N GLY A 48 3.82 -3.05 -5.31
CA GLY A 48 3.91 -1.58 -5.34
C GLY A 48 5.32 -1.09 -5.02
N GLY A 49 5.93 -1.67 -3.98
CA GLY A 49 7.30 -1.41 -3.55
C GLY A 49 8.34 -1.68 -4.64
N LEU A 50 8.19 -2.79 -5.36
CA LEU A 50 9.05 -3.17 -6.47
C LEU A 50 8.91 -2.20 -7.65
N PHE A 51 7.69 -1.86 -8.05
CA PHE A 51 7.46 -0.85 -9.09
C PHE A 51 8.12 0.47 -8.73
N SER A 52 7.88 0.94 -7.51
CA SER A 52 8.45 2.20 -7.05
C SER A 52 9.97 2.16 -7.03
N TRP A 53 10.56 1.04 -6.58
CA TRP A 53 12.00 0.85 -6.56
C TRP A 53 12.63 0.85 -7.96
N LEU A 54 12.01 0.14 -8.92
CA LEU A 54 12.46 0.13 -10.32
C LEU A 54 12.40 1.53 -10.94
N MET A 55 11.35 2.29 -10.64
CA MET A 55 11.20 3.66 -11.15
C MET A 55 12.17 4.64 -10.50
N LEU A 56 12.46 4.48 -9.20
CA LEU A 56 13.42 5.32 -8.48
C LEU A 56 14.83 5.21 -9.06
N ARG A 57 15.24 4.02 -9.53
CA ARG A 57 16.56 3.82 -10.19
C ARG A 57 16.75 4.68 -11.44
N LYS A 58 15.66 5.10 -12.07
CA LYS A 58 15.66 5.90 -13.30
C LYS A 58 15.27 7.36 -13.04
N ALA A 59 14.98 7.75 -11.80
CA ALA A 59 14.65 9.13 -11.47
C ALA A 59 15.92 9.99 -11.42
N ASN A 60 15.90 11.12 -12.11
CA ASN A 60 17.04 12.05 -12.26
C ASN A 60 16.84 13.38 -11.52
N ASN A 61 15.64 13.64 -11.02
CA ASN A 61 15.29 14.84 -10.26
C ASN A 61 14.27 14.50 -9.14
N ASP A 62 14.01 15.46 -8.25
CA ASP A 62 13.11 15.29 -7.11
C ASP A 62 11.66 15.02 -7.56
N THR A 63 11.19 15.67 -8.61
CA THR A 63 9.84 15.48 -9.17
C THR A 63 9.64 14.06 -9.68
N ALA A 64 10.59 13.55 -10.48
CA ALA A 64 10.59 12.18 -10.98
C ALA A 64 10.67 11.16 -9.83
N SER A 65 11.36 11.50 -8.74
CA SER A 65 11.46 10.66 -7.55
C SER A 65 10.14 10.62 -6.75
N VAL A 66 9.40 11.73 -6.69
CA VAL A 66 8.04 11.77 -6.12
C VAL A 66 7.10 10.89 -6.96
N VAL A 67 7.09 11.06 -8.28
CA VAL A 67 6.26 10.24 -9.18
C VAL A 67 6.62 8.75 -9.05
N ALA A 68 7.92 8.45 -8.94
CA ALA A 68 8.39 7.08 -8.79
C ALA A 68 7.87 6.36 -7.54
N ILE A 69 7.51 7.05 -6.46
CA ILE A 69 7.00 6.38 -5.24
C ILE A 69 5.47 6.29 -5.16
N LEU A 70 4.75 6.93 -6.08
CA LEU A 70 3.28 6.90 -6.10
C LEU A 70 2.70 5.47 -6.12
N PRO A 71 3.25 4.50 -6.88
CA PRO A 71 2.72 3.13 -6.92
C PRO A 71 2.71 2.43 -5.56
N THR A 72 3.52 2.90 -4.60
CA THR A 72 3.49 2.43 -3.22
C THR A 72 2.65 3.33 -2.33
N ILE A 73 2.94 4.63 -2.30
CA ILE A 73 2.39 5.54 -1.28
C ILE A 73 0.89 5.76 -1.44
N VAL A 74 0.42 5.95 -2.67
CA VAL A 74 -1.00 6.26 -2.90
C VAL A 74 -1.90 5.06 -2.57
N PRO A 75 -1.62 3.83 -3.08
CA PRO A 75 -2.37 2.66 -2.68
C PRO A 75 -2.26 2.36 -1.19
N ALA A 76 -1.07 2.50 -0.60
CA ALA A 76 -0.87 2.27 0.82
C ALA A 76 -1.69 3.23 1.69
N ALA A 77 -1.69 4.53 1.37
CA ALA A 77 -2.48 5.52 2.09
C ALA A 77 -3.99 5.22 2.02
N TRP A 78 -4.48 4.84 0.83
CA TRP A 78 -5.89 4.48 0.65
C TRP A 78 -6.27 3.25 1.49
N ILE A 79 -5.45 2.20 1.46
CA ILE A 79 -5.74 0.95 2.19
C ILE A 79 -5.57 1.09 3.70
N VAL A 80 -4.58 1.86 4.16
CA VAL A 80 -4.49 2.24 5.59
C VAL A 80 -5.77 2.98 6.00
N GLY A 81 -6.22 3.93 5.18
CA GLY A 81 -7.50 4.63 5.39
C GLY A 81 -8.69 3.68 5.44
N TRP A 82 -8.72 2.65 4.59
CA TRP A 82 -9.74 1.60 4.61
C TRP A 82 -9.76 0.82 5.93
N TYR A 83 -8.59 0.38 6.41
CA TYR A 83 -8.50 -0.32 7.70
C TYR A 83 -8.88 0.58 8.89
N VAL A 84 -8.52 1.87 8.86
CA VAL A 84 -8.97 2.85 9.87
C VAL A 84 -10.48 3.02 9.81
N TRP A 85 -11.06 3.16 8.60
CA TRP A 85 -12.49 3.28 8.41
C TRP A 85 -13.24 2.06 8.97
N ARG A 86 -12.73 0.85 8.76
CA ARG A 86 -13.35 -0.38 9.29
C ARG A 86 -13.24 -0.56 10.79
N LEU A 87 -12.35 0.17 11.46
CA LEU A 87 -12.33 0.26 12.93
C LEU A 87 -13.51 1.08 13.45
N ILE A 88 -13.80 2.22 12.83
CA ILE A 88 -14.84 3.15 13.28
C ILE A 88 -16.22 2.83 12.72
N SER A 89 -16.28 2.14 11.58
CA SER A 89 -17.50 1.69 10.91
C SER A 89 -17.35 0.23 10.45
N PRO A 90 -17.42 -0.72 11.40
CA PRO A 90 -17.38 -2.15 11.07
C PRO A 90 -18.58 -2.54 10.22
N ALA A 91 -18.39 -3.49 9.30
CA ALA A 91 -19.53 -4.05 8.58
C ALA A 91 -20.41 -4.88 9.52
N ILE A 92 -21.72 -4.67 9.42
CA ILE A 92 -22.72 -5.34 10.27
C ILE A 92 -22.79 -6.84 9.99
N VAL A 93 -22.57 -7.22 8.72
CA VAL A 93 -22.60 -8.60 8.26
C VAL A 93 -21.20 -8.99 7.77
N ALA A 94 -20.67 -10.09 8.29
CA ALA A 94 -19.37 -10.64 7.90
C ALA A 94 -18.21 -9.62 7.91
N PRO A 95 -17.89 -8.98 9.04
CA PRO A 95 -16.85 -7.94 9.12
C PRO A 95 -15.48 -8.39 8.59
N GLY A 96 -15.13 -9.67 8.68
CA GLY A 96 -13.89 -10.21 8.14
C GLY A 96 -13.78 -10.17 6.61
N ALA A 97 -14.91 -10.15 5.88
CA ALA A 97 -14.90 -10.09 4.42
C ALA A 97 -14.28 -8.78 3.90
N GLU A 98 -14.55 -7.67 4.59
CA GLU A 98 -13.99 -6.34 4.25
C GLU A 98 -12.47 -6.29 4.42
N TYR A 99 -11.92 -7.06 5.37
CA TYR A 99 -10.48 -7.16 5.60
C TYR A 99 -9.79 -8.03 4.54
N ILE A 100 -10.49 -9.03 4.00
CA ILE A 100 -10.00 -9.89 2.91
C ILE A 100 -10.11 -9.18 1.55
N ALA A 101 -11.11 -8.31 1.38
CA ALA A 101 -11.29 -7.54 0.16
C ALA A 101 -10.23 -6.43 -0.01
N ALA A 102 -9.79 -5.80 1.09
CA ALA A 102 -8.82 -4.70 1.05
C ALA A 102 -7.53 -5.03 0.27
N PRO A 103 -6.85 -6.19 0.47
CA PRO A 103 -5.72 -6.60 -0.36
C PRO A 103 -6.01 -6.67 -1.88
N GLN A 104 -7.23 -7.06 -2.27
CA GLN A 104 -7.61 -7.16 -3.68
C GLN A 104 -7.73 -5.76 -4.31
N TYR A 105 -8.38 -4.83 -3.59
CA TYR A 105 -8.43 -3.42 -3.99
C TYR A 105 -7.03 -2.80 -4.02
N HIS A 106 -6.15 -3.21 -3.10
CA HIS A 106 -4.77 -2.76 -3.08
C HIS A 106 -4.02 -3.15 -4.37
N ILE A 107 -4.16 -4.39 -4.85
CA ILE A 107 -3.54 -4.82 -6.10
C ILE A 107 -4.03 -3.97 -7.28
N LEU A 108 -5.35 -3.76 -7.38
CA LEU A 108 -5.93 -2.93 -8.45
C LEU A 108 -5.39 -1.49 -8.39
N ALA A 109 -5.31 -0.92 -7.19
CA ALA A 109 -4.76 0.41 -6.97
C ALA A 109 -3.29 0.51 -7.36
N VAL A 110 -2.47 -0.48 -6.98
CA VAL A 110 -1.05 -0.56 -7.34
C VAL A 110 -0.87 -0.62 -8.85
N ILE A 111 -1.70 -1.42 -9.55
CA ILE A 111 -1.65 -1.51 -11.02
C ILE A 111 -2.04 -0.17 -11.65
N ALA A 112 -3.18 0.41 -11.25
CA ALA A 112 -3.68 1.66 -11.82
C ALA A 112 -2.70 2.82 -11.60
N VAL A 113 -2.24 3.01 -10.36
CA VAL A 113 -1.28 4.06 -10.01
C VAL A 113 0.10 3.77 -10.60
N GLY A 114 0.50 2.50 -10.69
CA GLY A 114 1.73 2.05 -11.35
C GLY A 114 1.78 2.47 -12.81
N LEU A 115 0.73 2.18 -13.57
CA LEU A 115 0.60 2.59 -14.98
C LEU A 115 0.60 4.11 -15.12
N PHE A 116 -0.16 4.81 -14.29
CA PHE A 116 -0.19 6.27 -14.29
C PHE A 116 1.19 6.87 -14.01
N ALA A 117 1.88 6.40 -12.97
CA ALA A 117 3.19 6.88 -12.59
C ALA A 117 4.24 6.56 -13.66
N PHE A 118 4.14 5.40 -14.31
CA PHE A 118 5.02 5.03 -15.42
C PHE A 118 4.90 6.02 -16.58
N VAL A 119 3.68 6.32 -17.02
CA VAL A 119 3.41 7.30 -18.08
C VAL A 119 3.88 8.69 -17.67
N LEU A 120 3.47 9.16 -16.49
CA LEU A 120 3.86 10.47 -15.98
C LEU A 120 5.37 10.60 -15.86
N GLY A 121 6.04 9.54 -15.40
CA GLY A 121 7.48 9.45 -15.21
C GLY A 121 8.29 9.71 -16.47
N PHE A 122 7.76 9.42 -17.67
CA PHE A 122 8.43 9.81 -18.92
C PHE A 122 8.50 11.33 -19.09
N PHE A 123 7.42 12.04 -18.78
CA PHE A 123 7.33 13.49 -18.98
C PHE A 123 8.11 14.31 -17.94
N VAL A 124 8.24 13.81 -16.70
CA VAL A 124 8.98 14.52 -15.64
C VAL A 124 10.47 14.20 -15.59
N ARG A 125 10.93 13.14 -16.28
CA ARG A 125 12.37 12.84 -16.44
C ARG A 125 13.02 13.62 -17.58
N SER A 126 12.25 14.06 -18.57
CA SER A 126 12.74 14.79 -19.74
C SER A 126 12.93 16.29 -19.51
N LYS A 127 12.77 16.77 -18.26
CA LYS A 127 12.99 18.15 -17.83
C LYS A 127 14.06 18.18 -16.75
#